data_AF-E3T6E5-F1
#
_entry.id   AF-E3T6E5-F1
#
_cell.length_a   1.000
_cell.length_b   1.000
_cell.length_c   1.000
_cell.angle_alpha   90.00
_cell.angle_beta   90.00
_cell.angle_gamma   90.00
#
_symmetry.space_group_name_H-M   'P 1'
#
loop_
_entity.id
_entity.type
_entity.pdbx_description
1 polymer ?
#
loop_
_entity_poly.entity_id
_entity_poly.type
_entity_poly.pdbx_seq_one_letter_code
_entity_poly.pdbx_strand_id
1 'polypeptide(L)'
;MLTVDKTFSVKQAIAVTGNQITAVGTNDEVMKMAGPNTQVLDLKGRTVIPGLMDTHLHYTGLDYGGNLSEPERAEYRIDWRGVRTKEDVLNQIKGIIAKYKIPKGEWLLFQNELSFMGEGNESTEIQGKILFQELNRWELDKAAPDNPVIMSEGIPQYNGLLLNGVAMDILWKNYGDFIKKNGRYWIDSAGRPEGHIESVATRPIMMRYMPHPKPEVLAPLFRMVQEDLVSIGQTVDSGRYPQWRVEGLKMLRQQGKLIQRQAYGWEDEFGMIQNMDELKKYKDQIGAGDDMIWITSVAPSSVDGSGSRMCTNTQKHMTGAIDSLYPMGQCYQDSEFNGAAGRSAKISANYYRDWIMASAKHGVRFANTHMAGDRSVNEFLKMVADAQKQFGPNSTKTWGSDHCNMVNPADLPQAAKLGVFFSCQARIGGEEFAREYGEKMANLYPAPVKTMFKLGINVSMEGEGGRGWDGIERLITRKDAKGKVWSPQERLTREEALIMATRNGANYILRGNKLGTLETGKLADIVVLDKDYMTIPEDTIHTIEPQVTVLDGKIVFVHPTFSKEYNLRPEGAVISTTKELRARRNGQAGGGG
;
A
#
# COMPACT_ATOMS: atom_id res chain seq x y z
N MET A 1 1.07 -9.58 29.78
CA MET A 1 0.94 -9.88 28.33
C MET A 1 -0.49 -9.65 27.88
N LEU A 2 -0.70 -8.81 26.86
CA LEU A 2 -1.99 -8.60 26.22
C LEU A 2 -2.16 -9.64 25.11
N THR A 3 -3.12 -10.56 25.23
CA THR A 3 -3.26 -11.65 24.26
C THR A 3 -3.98 -11.23 22.97
N VAL A 4 -4.80 -10.17 23.06
CA VAL A 4 -5.69 -9.69 22.00
C VAL A 4 -6.68 -10.78 21.52
N ASP A 5 -6.89 -11.81 22.33
CA ASP A 5 -7.94 -12.81 22.11
C ASP A 5 -9.33 -12.18 22.09
N LYS A 6 -10.38 -12.96 21.83
CA LYS A 6 -11.76 -12.47 21.73
C LYS A 6 -12.19 -11.59 22.92
N THR A 7 -11.63 -11.83 24.11
CA THR A 7 -11.93 -11.13 25.36
C THR A 7 -10.87 -10.11 25.78
N PHE A 8 -9.84 -9.89 24.95
CA PHE A 8 -8.68 -9.06 25.26
C PHE A 8 -8.01 -9.45 26.59
N SER A 9 -7.81 -10.75 26.82
CA SER A 9 -7.31 -11.22 28.12
C SER A 9 -5.86 -10.79 28.41
N VAL A 10 -5.56 -10.62 29.71
CA VAL A 10 -4.20 -10.38 30.21
C VAL A 10 -3.67 -11.64 30.88
N LYS A 11 -2.46 -12.06 30.49
CA LYS A 11 -1.77 -13.27 30.97
C LYS A 11 -0.35 -12.95 31.43
N GLN A 12 0.26 -13.85 32.20
CA GLN A 12 1.56 -13.62 32.82
C GLN A 12 2.72 -14.23 32.01
N ALA A 13 2.52 -15.42 31.44
CA ALA A 13 3.57 -16.15 30.73
C ALA A 13 3.10 -16.77 29.41
N ILE A 14 4.06 -17.04 28.53
CA ILE A 14 3.91 -17.68 27.23
C ILE A 14 5.07 -18.65 26.98
N ALA A 15 4.77 -19.84 26.49
CA ALA A 15 5.77 -20.81 26.02
C ALA A 15 5.70 -20.94 24.50
N VAL A 16 6.87 -20.96 23.88
CA VAL A 16 7.05 -21.15 22.43
C VAL A 16 7.90 -22.39 22.20
N THR A 17 7.43 -23.29 21.33
CA THR A 17 8.19 -24.47 20.88
C THR A 17 8.21 -24.49 19.36
N GLY A 18 9.41 -24.55 18.76
CA GLY A 18 9.55 -24.38 17.32
C GLY A 18 9.04 -23.01 16.90
N ASN A 19 8.03 -22.97 16.04
CA ASN A 19 7.40 -21.74 15.57
C ASN A 19 6.01 -21.46 16.18
N GLN A 20 5.57 -22.26 17.15
CA GLN A 20 4.21 -22.17 17.71
C GLN A 20 4.20 -21.81 19.18
N ILE A 21 3.14 -21.13 19.58
CA ILE A 21 2.76 -20.90 20.97
C ILE A 21 2.18 -22.19 21.52
N THR A 22 2.84 -22.79 22.52
CA THR A 22 2.41 -24.07 23.10
C THR A 22 1.68 -23.92 24.43
N ALA A 23 1.84 -22.79 25.12
CA ALA A 23 1.02 -22.44 26.28
C ALA A 23 0.99 -20.95 26.55
N VAL A 24 -0.12 -20.52 27.17
CA VAL A 24 -0.36 -19.16 27.65
C VAL A 24 -1.09 -19.27 28.98
N GLY A 25 -0.60 -18.61 30.04
CA GLY A 25 -1.18 -18.78 31.38
C GLY A 25 -0.52 -17.93 32.47
N THR A 26 -0.62 -18.41 33.70
CA THR A 26 0.16 -17.91 34.84
C THR A 26 1.64 -18.32 34.72
N ASN A 27 2.51 -17.65 35.48
CA ASN A 27 3.93 -18.03 35.53
C ASN A 27 4.12 -19.50 35.92
N ASP A 28 3.44 -19.96 36.98
CA ASP A 28 3.58 -21.33 37.49
C ASP A 28 3.07 -22.39 36.51
N GLU A 29 1.99 -22.12 35.79
CA GLU A 29 1.46 -23.05 34.78
C GLU A 29 2.42 -23.25 33.61
N VAL A 30 2.95 -22.14 33.09
CA VAL A 30 3.82 -22.17 31.91
C VAL A 30 5.22 -22.69 32.26
N MET A 31 5.76 -22.33 33.43
CA MET A 31 7.09 -22.78 33.86
C MET A 31 7.18 -24.29 34.09
N LYS A 32 6.06 -24.98 34.35
CA LYS A 32 6.01 -26.46 34.40
C LYS A 32 6.37 -27.13 33.08
N MET A 33 6.30 -26.40 31.95
CA MET A 33 6.68 -26.91 30.64
C MET A 33 8.17 -26.73 30.34
N ALA A 34 8.90 -25.97 31.16
CA ALA A 34 10.32 -25.71 30.92
C ALA A 34 11.14 -26.99 31.14
N GLY A 35 11.89 -27.38 30.11
CA GLY A 35 12.89 -28.45 30.18
C GLY A 35 14.30 -27.89 30.41
N PRO A 36 15.31 -28.76 30.53
CA PRO A 36 16.70 -28.34 30.77
C PRO A 36 17.30 -27.48 29.65
N ASN A 37 16.75 -27.56 28.43
CA ASN A 37 17.19 -26.78 27.27
C ASN A 37 16.30 -25.56 26.97
N THR A 38 15.31 -25.28 27.82
CA THR A 38 14.42 -24.13 27.62
C THR A 38 15.14 -22.84 27.96
N GLN A 39 15.22 -21.91 27.01
CA GLN A 39 15.62 -20.55 27.32
C GLN A 39 14.50 -19.84 28.08
N VAL A 40 14.78 -19.39 29.29
CA VAL A 40 13.83 -18.66 30.14
C VAL A 40 14.23 -17.19 30.18
N LEU A 41 13.28 -16.31 29.86
CA LEU A 41 13.43 -14.86 29.94
C LEU A 41 12.41 -14.31 30.94
N ASP A 42 12.85 -13.94 32.15
CA ASP A 42 12.01 -13.18 33.07
C ASP A 42 11.91 -11.73 32.59
N LEU A 43 10.74 -11.34 32.06
CA LEU A 43 10.54 -10.03 31.43
C LEU A 43 10.44 -8.87 32.43
N LYS A 44 10.49 -9.13 33.75
CA LYS A 44 10.43 -8.11 34.82
C LYS A 44 9.24 -7.15 34.68
N GLY A 45 8.07 -7.71 34.34
CA GLY A 45 6.82 -6.96 34.21
C GLY A 45 6.64 -6.18 32.90
N ARG A 46 7.57 -6.28 31.93
CA ARG A 46 7.41 -5.65 30.61
C ARG A 46 6.18 -6.15 29.87
N THR A 47 5.56 -5.27 29.10
CA THR A 47 4.38 -5.59 28.31
C THR A 47 4.75 -6.45 27.10
N VAL A 48 3.90 -7.43 26.80
CA VAL A 48 4.05 -8.35 25.66
C VAL A 48 2.76 -8.31 24.86
N ILE A 49 2.88 -8.21 23.53
CA ILE A 49 1.76 -8.16 22.58
C ILE A 49 2.01 -9.10 21.38
N PRO A 50 0.98 -9.43 20.58
CA PRO A 50 1.20 -10.00 19.26
C PRO A 50 2.02 -9.05 18.37
N GLY A 51 2.75 -9.61 17.41
CA GLY A 51 3.39 -8.84 16.35
C GLY A 51 2.43 -7.91 15.62
N LEU A 52 2.85 -6.66 15.43
CA LEU A 52 2.08 -5.66 14.69
C LEU A 52 2.02 -6.04 13.21
N MET A 53 0.94 -5.62 12.55
CA MET A 53 0.67 -5.90 11.15
C MET A 53 0.30 -4.63 10.42
N ASP A 54 0.86 -4.47 9.22
CA ASP A 54 0.50 -3.43 8.28
C ASP A 54 -0.16 -4.08 7.06
N THR A 55 -1.43 -3.77 6.79
CA THR A 55 -2.17 -4.41 5.70
C THR A 55 -1.98 -3.76 4.33
N HIS A 56 -1.27 -2.62 4.26
CA HIS A 56 -0.95 -1.95 3.01
C HIS A 56 0.37 -1.16 3.07
N LEU A 57 1.41 -1.72 2.45
CA LEU A 57 2.72 -1.11 2.31
C LEU A 57 3.26 -1.31 0.89
N HIS A 58 3.81 -0.24 0.31
CA HIS A 58 4.58 -0.31 -0.92
C HIS A 58 6.04 -0.70 -0.63
N TYR A 59 6.36 -1.98 -0.88
CA TYR A 59 7.69 -2.55 -0.66
C TYR A 59 8.68 -2.16 -1.76
N THR A 60 9.05 -0.87 -1.84
CA THR A 60 9.92 -0.36 -2.92
C THR A 60 11.41 -0.54 -2.62
N GLY A 61 11.80 -0.56 -1.35
CA GLY A 61 13.20 -0.53 -0.91
C GLY A 61 13.91 0.82 -1.15
N LEU A 62 13.26 1.77 -1.82
CA LEU A 62 13.88 3.03 -2.24
C LEU A 62 14.22 3.96 -1.06
N ASP A 63 13.52 3.84 0.08
CA ASP A 63 13.89 4.51 1.34
C ASP A 63 15.38 4.25 1.72
N TYR A 64 15.92 3.10 1.29
CA TYR A 64 17.30 2.66 1.49
C TYR A 64 18.13 2.62 0.19
N GLY A 65 17.51 2.84 -0.96
CA GLY A 65 18.11 2.76 -2.30
C GLY A 65 18.69 4.08 -2.83
N GLY A 66 18.88 5.10 -1.99
CA GLY A 66 19.37 6.43 -2.39
C GLY A 66 20.74 6.42 -3.08
N ASN A 67 21.58 5.43 -2.79
CA ASN A 67 22.88 5.24 -3.43
C ASN A 67 22.83 4.46 -4.74
N LEU A 68 21.68 3.90 -5.12
CA LEU A 68 21.52 3.24 -6.42
C LEU A 68 21.64 4.26 -7.55
N SER A 69 22.42 3.91 -8.55
CA SER A 69 22.45 4.62 -9.83
C SER A 69 21.10 4.50 -10.56
N GLU A 70 20.80 5.43 -11.46
CA GLU A 70 19.56 5.39 -12.27
C GLU A 70 19.40 4.07 -13.04
N PRO A 71 20.45 3.50 -13.67
CA PRO A 71 20.34 2.17 -14.30
C PRO A 71 20.01 1.03 -13.31
N GLU A 72 20.53 1.06 -12.08
CA GLU A 72 20.19 0.04 -11.07
C GLU A 72 18.75 0.16 -10.59
N ARG A 73 18.21 1.39 -10.53
CA ARG A 73 16.79 1.64 -10.27
C ARG A 73 15.89 1.29 -11.45
N ALA A 74 16.47 1.09 -12.63
CA ALA A 74 15.74 0.91 -13.88
C ALA A 74 14.76 2.07 -14.16
N GLU A 75 15.11 3.26 -13.68
CA GLU A 75 14.27 4.46 -13.67
C GLU A 75 15.17 5.70 -13.71
N TYR A 76 14.79 6.66 -14.55
CA TYR A 76 15.45 7.94 -14.70
C TYR A 76 14.58 9.09 -14.20
N ARG A 77 15.20 10.19 -13.77
CA ARG A 77 14.48 11.33 -13.19
C ARG A 77 14.63 12.59 -14.04
N ILE A 78 13.52 13.29 -14.22
CA ILE A 78 13.53 14.66 -14.71
C ILE A 78 13.62 15.60 -13.51
N ASP A 79 14.61 16.50 -13.49
CA ASP A 79 14.70 17.55 -12.49
C ASP A 79 13.75 18.69 -12.84
N TRP A 80 12.53 18.56 -12.32
CA TRP A 80 11.46 19.52 -12.57
C TRP A 80 11.74 20.89 -11.98
N ARG A 81 12.63 21.04 -10.99
CA ARG A 81 12.97 22.35 -10.40
C ARG A 81 13.55 23.31 -11.45
N GLY A 82 14.26 22.76 -12.43
CA GLY A 82 14.83 23.49 -13.56
C GLY A 82 13.92 23.63 -14.77
N VAL A 83 12.76 22.98 -14.80
CA VAL A 83 11.87 22.98 -15.97
C VAL A 83 11.04 24.26 -16.02
N ARG A 84 11.11 24.99 -17.14
CA ARG A 84 10.27 26.15 -17.46
C ARG A 84 9.60 26.03 -18.84
N THR A 85 10.11 25.15 -19.69
CA THR A 85 9.61 24.88 -21.03
C THR A 85 9.62 23.37 -21.29
N LYS A 86 8.83 22.89 -22.26
CA LYS A 86 8.92 21.49 -22.70
C LYS A 86 10.31 21.13 -23.23
N GLU A 87 11.03 22.07 -23.86
CA GLU A 87 12.39 21.87 -24.36
C GLU A 87 13.37 21.50 -23.23
N ASP A 88 13.19 22.01 -22.01
CA ASP A 88 14.01 21.63 -20.85
C ASP A 88 13.88 20.13 -20.55
N VAL A 89 12.66 19.59 -20.61
CA VAL A 89 12.40 18.16 -20.42
C VAL A 89 13.06 17.35 -21.54
N LEU A 90 12.86 17.74 -22.80
CA LEU A 90 13.44 17.04 -23.95
C LEU A 90 14.97 17.02 -23.92
N ASN A 91 15.59 18.12 -23.48
CA ASN A 91 17.05 18.22 -23.34
C ASN A 91 17.56 17.32 -22.20
N GLN A 92 16.85 17.23 -21.08
CA GLN A 92 17.18 16.30 -20.00
C GLN A 92 17.10 14.84 -20.46
N ILE A 93 16.06 14.45 -21.21
CA ILE A 93 15.94 13.09 -21.79
C ILE A 93 17.14 12.77 -22.69
N LYS A 94 17.49 13.67 -23.62
CA LYS A 94 18.65 13.50 -24.50
C LYS A 94 19.95 13.38 -23.71
N GLY A 95 20.11 14.21 -22.68
CA GLY A 95 21.26 14.19 -21.78
C GLY A 95 21.40 12.87 -21.03
N ILE A 96 20.29 12.30 -20.55
CA ILE A 96 20.26 10.99 -19.87
C ILE A 96 20.64 9.86 -20.83
N ILE A 97 20.06 9.83 -22.03
CA ILE A 97 20.39 8.84 -23.06
C ILE A 97 21.89 8.88 -23.39
N ALA A 98 22.45 10.09 -23.59
CA ALA A 98 23.86 10.27 -23.91
C ALA A 98 24.77 9.89 -22.73
N LYS A 99 24.43 10.33 -21.50
CA LYS A 99 25.18 10.07 -20.26
C LYS A 99 25.36 8.56 -20.02
N TYR A 100 24.28 7.79 -20.14
CA TYR A 100 24.28 6.36 -19.89
C TYR A 100 24.52 5.51 -21.15
N LYS A 101 24.71 6.14 -22.31
CA LYS A 101 24.93 5.46 -23.61
C LYS A 101 23.87 4.41 -23.88
N ILE A 102 22.61 4.78 -23.66
CA ILE A 102 21.49 3.83 -23.71
C ILE A 102 21.34 3.29 -25.15
N PRO A 103 21.39 1.95 -25.35
CA PRO A 103 21.22 1.36 -26.68
C PRO A 103 19.85 1.66 -27.28
N LYS A 104 19.79 1.71 -28.62
CA LYS A 104 18.51 1.83 -29.35
C LYS A 104 17.58 0.67 -29.02
N GLY A 105 16.28 0.94 -28.91
CA GLY A 105 15.25 -0.05 -28.59
C GLY A 105 15.10 -0.39 -27.10
N GLU A 106 16.04 0.01 -26.24
CA GLU A 106 15.89 -0.15 -24.79
C GLU A 106 14.77 0.77 -24.26
N TRP A 107 13.95 0.22 -23.35
CA TRP A 107 12.84 0.94 -22.73
C TRP A 107 13.34 1.94 -21.70
N LEU A 108 12.82 3.17 -21.77
CA LEU A 108 13.16 4.26 -20.87
C LEU A 108 11.96 4.59 -19.98
N LEU A 109 12.14 4.43 -18.66
CA LEU A 109 11.17 4.89 -17.67
C LEU A 109 11.64 6.21 -17.06
N PHE A 110 10.83 7.27 -17.20
CA PHE A 110 11.03 8.54 -16.52
C PHE A 110 9.96 8.72 -15.44
N GLN A 111 10.39 8.80 -14.18
CA GLN A 111 9.49 9.12 -13.07
C GLN A 111 9.41 10.63 -12.89
N ASN A 112 8.18 11.14 -12.85
CA ASN A 112 7.91 12.55 -12.60
C ASN A 112 7.46 12.77 -11.16
N GLU A 113 8.23 13.57 -10.44
CA GLU A 113 8.05 13.89 -9.03
C GLU A 113 7.36 15.26 -8.85
N LEU A 114 6.32 15.56 -9.66
CA LEU A 114 5.62 16.85 -9.60
C LEU A 114 4.88 17.08 -8.27
N SER A 115 4.46 16.01 -7.59
CA SER A 115 3.75 16.04 -6.31
C SER A 115 4.59 16.54 -5.13
N PHE A 116 5.92 16.65 -5.27
CA PHE A 116 6.81 17.17 -4.21
C PHE A 116 6.99 18.69 -4.26
N MET A 117 6.41 19.35 -5.27
CA MET A 117 6.36 20.79 -5.36
C MET A 117 4.96 21.19 -4.89
N GLY A 118 4.88 21.76 -3.68
CA GLY A 118 3.61 21.95 -2.96
C GLY A 118 2.53 22.64 -3.80
N GLU A 119 1.30 22.12 -3.70
CA GLU A 119 0.12 22.71 -4.33
C GLU A 119 -0.02 24.20 -3.94
N GLY A 120 -0.15 25.07 -4.94
CA GLY A 120 -0.37 26.50 -4.75
C GLY A 120 0.85 27.41 -4.98
N ASN A 121 1.96 26.89 -5.53
CA ASN A 121 3.04 27.74 -6.03
C ASN A 121 2.96 27.91 -7.57
N GLU A 122 3.24 29.10 -8.08
CA GLU A 122 3.19 29.42 -9.52
C GLU A 122 4.07 28.47 -10.38
N SER A 123 5.18 27.98 -9.82
CA SER A 123 6.06 27.00 -10.47
C SER A 123 5.38 25.65 -10.77
N THR A 124 4.51 25.16 -9.90
CA THR A 124 3.78 23.89 -10.09
C THR A 124 2.74 23.97 -11.19
N GLU A 125 2.15 25.14 -11.39
CA GLU A 125 1.17 25.33 -12.46
C GLU A 125 1.84 25.28 -13.83
N ILE A 126 3.01 25.91 -13.98
CA ILE A 126 3.80 25.87 -15.22
C ILE A 126 4.22 24.43 -15.54
N GLN A 127 4.80 23.72 -14.57
CA GLN A 127 5.27 22.36 -14.77
C GLN A 127 4.12 21.38 -15.05
N GLY A 128 2.97 21.56 -14.37
CA GLY A 128 1.74 20.81 -14.66
C GLY A 128 1.24 21.06 -16.08
N LYS A 129 1.21 22.32 -16.54
CA LYS A 129 0.87 22.64 -17.95
C LYS A 129 1.85 21.99 -18.92
N ILE A 130 3.15 22.01 -18.64
CA ILE A 130 4.14 21.35 -19.49
C ILE A 130 3.87 19.85 -19.61
N LEU A 131 3.72 19.14 -18.48
CA LEU A 131 3.52 17.70 -18.49
C LEU A 131 2.19 17.27 -19.13
N PHE A 132 1.10 17.94 -18.76
CA PHE A 132 -0.24 17.52 -19.16
C PHE A 132 -0.74 18.20 -20.44
N GLN A 133 -0.23 19.37 -20.83
CA GLN A 133 -0.79 20.14 -21.95
C GLN A 133 0.18 20.32 -23.11
N GLU A 134 1.48 20.48 -22.84
CA GLU A 134 2.46 20.79 -23.89
C GLU A 134 3.23 19.57 -24.40
N LEU A 135 3.61 18.65 -23.51
CA LEU A 135 4.23 17.39 -23.88
C LEU A 135 3.19 16.44 -24.46
N ASN A 136 3.59 15.71 -25.49
CA ASN A 136 2.83 14.64 -26.13
C ASN A 136 3.81 13.68 -26.81
N ARG A 137 3.31 12.61 -27.42
CA ARG A 137 4.14 11.57 -28.05
C ARG A 137 5.10 12.12 -29.10
N TRP A 138 4.65 13.10 -29.89
CA TRP A 138 5.44 13.69 -30.97
C TRP A 138 6.55 14.60 -30.44
N GLU A 139 6.34 15.23 -29.28
CA GLU A 139 7.39 15.96 -28.58
C GLU A 139 8.45 14.99 -28.03
N LEU A 140 8.03 13.89 -27.40
CA LEU A 140 8.97 12.88 -26.91
C LEU A 140 9.77 12.20 -28.03
N ASP A 141 9.17 11.99 -29.21
CA ASP A 141 9.86 11.46 -30.40
C ASP A 141 11.07 12.33 -30.81
N LYS A 142 11.02 13.66 -30.56
CA LYS A 142 12.17 14.56 -30.85
C LYS A 142 13.36 14.32 -29.92
N ALA A 143 13.14 13.72 -28.74
CA ALA A 143 14.17 13.42 -27.76
C ALA A 143 14.66 11.97 -27.83
N ALA A 144 13.76 11.03 -28.12
CA ALA A 144 14.03 9.61 -28.14
C ALA A 144 13.35 8.91 -29.33
N PRO A 145 13.80 9.15 -30.58
CA PRO A 145 13.15 8.62 -31.77
C PRO A 145 13.33 7.09 -31.94
N ASP A 146 14.36 6.52 -31.32
CA ASP A 146 14.75 5.11 -31.48
C ASP A 146 14.48 4.27 -30.21
N ASN A 147 13.99 4.89 -29.13
CA ASN A 147 13.79 4.25 -27.84
C ASN A 147 12.33 4.41 -27.39
N PRO A 148 11.64 3.35 -26.97
CA PRO A 148 10.32 3.49 -26.38
C PRO A 148 10.41 4.18 -25.02
N VAL A 149 9.62 5.24 -24.83
CA VAL A 149 9.61 6.07 -23.63
C VAL A 149 8.30 5.89 -22.87
N ILE A 150 8.43 5.69 -21.56
CA ILE A 150 7.35 5.75 -20.58
C ILE A 150 7.65 6.89 -19.63
N MET A 151 6.73 7.85 -19.51
CA MET A 151 6.84 8.96 -18.59
C MET A 151 5.64 8.94 -17.62
N SER A 152 5.88 8.86 -16.31
CA SER A 152 4.82 8.85 -15.29
C SER A 152 4.09 10.20 -15.22
N GLU A 153 2.77 10.20 -15.03
CA GLU A 153 1.98 11.43 -14.80
C GLU A 153 1.73 11.72 -13.30
N GLY A 154 2.44 11.06 -12.39
CA GLY A 154 2.28 11.25 -10.94
C GLY A 154 1.16 10.41 -10.31
N ILE A 155 0.78 10.73 -9.06
CA ILE A 155 0.18 9.78 -8.09
C ILE A 155 -1.34 9.47 -8.28
N PRO A 156 -1.79 8.21 -8.31
CA PRO A 156 -0.98 7.00 -8.15
C PRO A 156 -0.09 6.81 -9.38
N GLN A 157 1.21 6.62 -9.12
CA GLN A 157 2.33 6.92 -10.05
C GLN A 157 2.22 6.30 -11.45
N TYR A 158 1.39 5.27 -11.60
CA TYR A 158 1.24 4.51 -12.84
C TYR A 158 -0.21 4.45 -13.36
N ASN A 159 -1.09 5.31 -12.83
CA ASN A 159 -2.46 5.43 -13.31
C ASN A 159 -2.60 6.33 -14.54
N GLY A 160 -1.64 7.23 -14.75
CA GLY A 160 -1.47 8.03 -15.96
C GLY A 160 -0.03 7.91 -16.46
N LEU A 161 0.16 7.67 -17.75
CA LEU A 161 1.47 7.60 -18.40
C LEU A 161 1.44 8.37 -19.72
N LEU A 162 2.50 9.10 -20.01
CA LEU A 162 2.78 9.68 -21.31
C LEU A 162 3.80 8.83 -22.06
N LEU A 163 3.43 8.40 -23.27
CA LEU A 163 4.24 7.54 -24.14
C LEU A 163 4.68 8.28 -25.40
N ASN A 164 5.87 7.94 -25.92
CA ASN A 164 6.29 8.39 -27.26
C ASN A 164 5.70 7.49 -28.38
N GLY A 165 5.96 7.85 -29.64
CA GLY A 165 5.46 7.13 -30.82
C GLY A 165 5.90 5.67 -30.85
N VAL A 166 7.17 5.39 -30.53
CA VAL A 166 7.71 4.01 -30.51
C VAL A 166 6.97 3.13 -29.50
N ALA A 167 6.79 3.62 -28.27
CA ALA A 167 6.06 2.89 -27.23
C ALA A 167 4.58 2.71 -27.61
N MET A 168 3.95 3.75 -28.16
CA MET A 168 2.55 3.71 -28.61
C MET A 168 2.34 2.68 -29.73
N ASP A 169 3.23 2.61 -30.71
CA ASP A 169 3.12 1.67 -31.83
C ASP A 169 3.22 0.22 -31.35
N ILE A 170 4.14 -0.07 -30.42
CA ILE A 170 4.26 -1.40 -29.78
C ILE A 170 2.98 -1.73 -28.99
N LEU A 171 2.47 -0.77 -28.22
CA LEU A 171 1.29 -0.97 -27.38
C LEU A 171 0.03 -1.20 -28.24
N TRP A 172 -0.21 -0.36 -29.25
CA TRP A 172 -1.37 -0.46 -30.14
C TRP A 172 -1.33 -1.74 -31.00
N LYS A 173 -0.14 -2.14 -31.47
CA LYS A 173 0.02 -3.38 -32.23
C LYS A 173 -0.42 -4.62 -31.45
N ASN A 174 -0.11 -4.67 -30.16
CA ASN A 174 -0.34 -5.85 -29.34
C ASN A 174 -1.66 -5.80 -28.54
N TYR A 175 -2.14 -4.61 -28.19
CA TYR A 175 -3.27 -4.41 -27.27
C TYR A 175 -4.29 -3.36 -27.75
N GLY A 176 -4.22 -2.92 -29.01
CA GLY A 176 -5.05 -1.83 -29.53
C GLY A 176 -6.56 -2.07 -29.38
N ASP A 177 -7.05 -3.29 -29.60
CA ASP A 177 -8.47 -3.61 -29.46
C ASP A 177 -8.93 -3.55 -28.00
N PHE A 178 -8.11 -4.07 -27.08
CA PHE A 178 -8.35 -3.97 -25.64
C PHE A 178 -8.40 -2.50 -25.19
N ILE A 179 -7.44 -1.69 -25.63
CA ILE A 179 -7.32 -0.27 -25.27
C ILE A 179 -8.48 0.53 -25.84
N LYS A 180 -8.84 0.36 -27.12
CA LYS A 180 -10.00 1.06 -27.71
C LYS A 180 -11.32 0.71 -27.02
N LYS A 181 -11.44 -0.52 -26.53
CA LYS A 181 -12.66 -0.99 -25.85
C LYS A 181 -12.75 -0.47 -24.41
N ASN A 182 -11.68 -0.66 -23.64
CA ASN A 182 -11.67 -0.52 -22.17
C ASN A 182 -10.77 0.60 -21.64
N GLY A 183 -9.80 1.04 -22.44
CA GLY A 183 -8.73 1.92 -22.04
C GLY A 183 -9.05 3.38 -22.25
N ARG A 184 -8.60 4.22 -21.32
CA ARG A 184 -8.65 5.68 -21.45
C ARG A 184 -7.34 6.16 -22.03
N TYR A 185 -7.42 7.03 -23.03
CA TYR A 185 -6.27 7.64 -23.67
C TYR A 185 -6.67 8.98 -24.27
N TRP A 186 -5.75 9.91 -24.33
CA TRP A 186 -6.03 11.25 -24.81
C TRP A 186 -5.86 11.34 -26.32
N ILE A 187 -6.61 12.26 -26.93
CA ILE A 187 -6.66 12.48 -28.37
C ILE A 187 -6.42 13.96 -28.71
N ASP A 188 -5.75 14.19 -29.82
CA ASP A 188 -5.61 15.53 -30.39
C ASP A 188 -6.91 16.03 -31.05
N SER A 189 -6.89 17.25 -31.58
CA SER A 189 -8.03 17.86 -32.29
C SER A 189 -8.48 17.09 -33.55
N ALA A 190 -7.65 16.19 -34.07
CA ALA A 190 -7.96 15.30 -35.19
C ALA A 190 -8.41 13.89 -34.72
N GLY A 191 -8.53 13.65 -33.41
CA GLY A 191 -8.93 12.38 -32.83
C GLY A 191 -7.82 11.33 -32.77
N ARG A 192 -6.56 11.71 -32.98
CA ARG A 192 -5.41 10.79 -32.95
C ARG A 192 -4.89 10.64 -31.53
N PRO A 193 -4.53 9.42 -31.06
CA PRO A 193 -3.94 9.23 -29.73
C PRO A 193 -2.67 10.05 -29.56
N GLU A 194 -2.62 10.92 -28.57
CA GLU A 194 -1.50 11.87 -28.38
C GLU A 194 -0.42 11.40 -27.41
N GLY A 195 -0.60 10.24 -26.77
CA GLY A 195 0.44 9.59 -25.95
C GLY A 195 0.07 9.44 -24.48
N HIS A 196 -0.80 10.30 -23.93
CA HIS A 196 -1.32 10.13 -22.57
C HIS A 196 -2.32 8.98 -22.52
N ILE A 197 -2.10 8.09 -21.57
CA ILE A 197 -2.94 6.93 -21.32
C ILE A 197 -3.25 6.81 -19.84
N GLU A 198 -4.46 6.38 -19.51
CA GLU A 198 -4.92 6.19 -18.15
C GLU A 198 -5.40 4.74 -17.91
N SER A 199 -5.49 4.33 -16.65
CA SER A 199 -5.97 3.00 -16.28
C SER A 199 -7.34 2.70 -16.95
N VAL A 200 -7.56 1.53 -17.55
CA VAL A 200 -6.70 0.32 -17.56
C VAL A 200 -5.68 0.25 -18.70
N ALA A 201 -5.60 1.26 -19.58
CA ALA A 201 -4.68 1.25 -20.73
C ALA A 201 -3.20 1.22 -20.31
N THR A 202 -2.88 1.70 -19.11
CA THR A 202 -1.52 1.65 -18.54
C THR A 202 -1.08 0.24 -18.16
N ARG A 203 -1.98 -0.73 -18.01
CA ARG A 203 -1.63 -2.04 -17.43
C ARG A 203 -0.76 -2.91 -18.34
N PRO A 204 -1.04 -3.08 -19.65
CA PRO A 204 -0.18 -3.87 -20.50
C PRO A 204 1.25 -3.33 -20.57
N ILE A 205 1.42 -2.00 -20.51
CA ILE A 205 2.75 -1.40 -20.55
C ILE A 205 3.51 -1.57 -19.23
N MET A 206 2.83 -1.38 -18.08
CA MET A 206 3.41 -1.64 -16.77
C MET A 206 3.86 -3.10 -16.62
N MET A 207 3.05 -4.06 -17.06
CA MET A 207 3.29 -5.48 -16.78
C MET A 207 4.24 -6.15 -17.77
N ARG A 208 4.44 -5.58 -18.98
CA ARG A 208 5.22 -6.24 -20.04
C ARG A 208 6.44 -5.49 -20.50
N TYR A 209 6.46 -4.17 -20.36
CA TYR A 209 7.46 -3.33 -21.01
C TYR A 209 8.17 -2.38 -20.05
N MET A 210 7.55 -2.05 -18.92
CA MET A 210 8.18 -1.19 -17.92
C MET A 210 9.43 -1.88 -17.33
N PRO A 211 10.60 -1.23 -17.37
CA PRO A 211 11.80 -1.77 -16.78
C PRO A 211 11.71 -1.73 -15.25
N HIS A 212 12.33 -2.72 -14.59
CA HIS A 212 12.30 -2.88 -13.13
C HIS A 212 13.69 -3.27 -12.59
N PRO A 213 14.02 -2.86 -11.34
CA PRO A 213 15.23 -3.34 -10.68
C PRO A 213 15.26 -4.86 -10.58
N LYS A 214 16.45 -5.45 -10.71
CA LYS A 214 16.61 -6.90 -10.59
C LYS A 214 16.45 -7.35 -9.12
N PRO A 215 16.01 -8.60 -8.87
CA PRO A 215 15.88 -9.14 -7.51
C PRO A 215 17.16 -9.02 -6.66
N GLU A 216 18.35 -9.10 -7.26
CA GLU A 216 19.64 -8.97 -6.57
C GLU A 216 19.90 -7.55 -6.05
N VAL A 217 19.31 -6.54 -6.69
CA VAL A 217 19.35 -5.14 -6.25
C VAL A 217 18.31 -4.92 -5.14
N LEU A 218 17.13 -5.51 -5.28
CA LEU A 218 16.02 -5.31 -4.35
C LEU A 218 16.18 -6.05 -3.03
N ALA A 219 16.64 -7.30 -3.04
CA ALA A 219 16.70 -8.15 -1.85
C ALA A 219 17.50 -7.51 -0.68
N PRO A 220 18.69 -6.92 -0.89
CA PRO A 220 19.40 -6.22 0.18
C PRO A 220 18.64 -5.00 0.73
N LEU A 221 17.97 -4.23 -0.14
CA LEU A 221 17.17 -3.08 0.28
C LEU A 221 15.95 -3.52 1.08
N PHE A 222 15.29 -4.58 0.62
CA PHE A 222 14.17 -5.19 1.31
C PHE A 222 14.58 -5.66 2.69
N ARG A 223 15.76 -6.29 2.83
CA ARG A 223 16.30 -6.64 4.14
C ARG A 223 16.41 -5.41 5.04
N MET A 224 16.95 -4.29 4.57
CA MET A 224 17.06 -3.07 5.37
C MET A 224 15.69 -2.51 5.80
N VAL A 225 14.68 -2.57 4.93
CA VAL A 225 13.29 -2.24 5.27
C VAL A 225 12.79 -3.16 6.39
N GLN A 226 12.98 -4.48 6.28
CA GLN A 226 12.54 -5.42 7.31
C GLN A 226 13.17 -5.13 8.67
N GLU A 227 14.47 -4.81 8.70
CA GLU A 227 15.18 -4.52 9.95
C GLU A 227 14.55 -3.33 10.70
N ASP A 228 14.19 -2.27 10.00
CA ASP A 228 13.49 -1.11 10.56
C ASP A 228 12.04 -1.45 10.99
N LEU A 229 11.33 -2.26 10.22
CA LEU A 229 9.96 -2.63 10.57
C LEU A 229 9.90 -3.59 11.76
N VAL A 230 10.79 -4.57 11.87
CA VAL A 230 10.83 -5.44 13.06
C VAL A 230 11.32 -4.71 14.30
N SER A 231 12.08 -3.61 14.15
CA SER A 231 12.51 -2.79 15.30
C SER A 231 11.37 -1.98 15.91
N ILE A 232 10.27 -1.79 15.18
CA ILE A 232 9.01 -1.24 15.69
C ILE A 232 7.96 -2.31 16.02
N GLY A 233 8.33 -3.58 15.95
CA GLY A 233 7.47 -4.71 16.31
C GLY A 233 6.54 -5.18 15.20
N GLN A 234 6.75 -4.72 13.97
CA GLN A 234 5.94 -5.06 12.80
C GLN A 234 6.44 -6.36 12.16
N THR A 235 5.72 -7.43 12.41
CA THR A 235 6.07 -8.80 11.97
C THR A 235 5.50 -9.17 10.61
N VAL A 236 4.45 -8.47 10.18
CA VAL A 236 3.73 -8.78 8.93
C VAL A 236 3.45 -7.52 8.15
N ASP A 237 3.75 -7.57 6.85
CA ASP A 237 3.29 -6.58 5.88
C ASP A 237 2.39 -7.22 4.84
N SER A 238 1.49 -6.41 4.31
CA SER A 238 0.74 -6.72 3.11
C SER A 238 0.72 -5.55 2.15
N GLY A 239 0.48 -5.82 0.87
CA GLY A 239 0.28 -4.78 -0.13
C GLY A 239 -0.10 -5.36 -1.49
N ARG A 240 -0.06 -4.53 -2.52
CA ARG A 240 -0.11 -4.97 -3.92
C ARG A 240 1.31 -5.14 -4.46
N TYR A 241 1.68 -6.38 -4.80
CA TYR A 241 3.03 -6.69 -5.29
C TYR A 241 2.97 -7.25 -6.70
N PRO A 242 3.71 -6.64 -7.65
CA PRO A 242 4.01 -7.29 -8.90
C PRO A 242 5.06 -8.40 -8.69
N GLN A 243 5.11 -9.36 -9.60
CA GLN A 243 5.94 -10.56 -9.45
C GLN A 243 7.43 -10.25 -9.20
N TRP A 244 8.00 -9.23 -9.87
CA TRP A 244 9.40 -8.87 -9.71
C TRP A 244 9.77 -8.42 -8.29
N ARG A 245 8.82 -7.85 -7.52
CA ARG A 245 9.03 -7.57 -6.08
C ARG A 245 8.99 -8.86 -5.27
N VAL A 246 8.04 -9.72 -5.57
CA VAL A 246 7.90 -11.03 -4.90
C VAL A 246 9.17 -11.86 -5.10
N GLU A 247 9.84 -11.75 -6.24
CA GLU A 247 11.12 -12.42 -6.52
C GLU A 247 12.25 -11.98 -5.58
N GLY A 248 12.36 -10.67 -5.28
CA GLY A 248 13.30 -10.16 -4.28
C GLY A 248 13.03 -10.72 -2.87
N LEU A 249 11.75 -10.81 -2.48
CA LEU A 249 11.34 -11.39 -1.19
C LEU A 249 11.58 -12.91 -1.13
N LYS A 250 11.28 -13.63 -2.22
CA LYS A 250 11.58 -15.07 -2.36
C LYS A 250 13.08 -15.35 -2.31
N MET A 251 13.91 -14.48 -2.89
CA MET A 251 15.36 -14.58 -2.80
C MET A 251 15.84 -14.46 -1.33
N LEU A 252 15.34 -13.49 -0.57
CA LEU A 252 15.62 -13.40 0.87
C LEU A 252 15.17 -14.64 1.64
N ARG A 253 13.98 -15.17 1.30
CA ARG A 253 13.44 -16.38 1.92
C ARG A 253 14.33 -17.60 1.67
N GLN A 254 14.77 -17.81 0.43
CA GLN A 254 15.67 -18.89 0.03
C GLN A 254 17.05 -18.79 0.72
N GLN A 255 17.53 -17.57 0.94
CA GLN A 255 18.78 -17.31 1.67
C GLN A 255 18.66 -17.42 3.19
N GLY A 256 17.45 -17.68 3.73
CA GLY A 256 17.21 -17.70 5.18
C GLY A 256 17.31 -16.32 5.84
N LYS A 257 17.21 -15.23 5.07
CA LYS A 257 17.38 -13.84 5.53
C LYS A 257 16.08 -13.05 5.64
N LEU A 258 14.95 -13.64 5.25
CA LEU A 258 13.64 -13.03 5.40
C LEU A 258 13.24 -13.01 6.88
N ILE A 259 13.12 -11.81 7.47
CA ILE A 259 12.76 -11.60 8.88
C ILE A 259 11.44 -10.85 9.04
N GLN A 260 10.53 -11.00 8.08
CA GLN A 260 9.19 -10.45 8.14
C GLN A 260 8.26 -11.30 7.27
N ARG A 261 6.99 -11.46 7.66
CA ARG A 261 5.98 -12.12 6.82
C ARG A 261 5.43 -11.16 5.77
N GLN A 262 5.09 -11.70 4.61
CA GLN A 262 4.65 -10.94 3.43
C GLN A 262 3.38 -11.59 2.87
N ALA A 263 2.25 -10.92 3.10
CA ALA A 263 0.99 -11.25 2.43
C ALA A 263 0.83 -10.33 1.22
N TYR A 264 0.25 -10.75 0.10
CA TYR A 264 0.10 -9.80 -1.00
C TYR A 264 -1.04 -10.06 -1.96
N GLY A 265 -1.62 -8.96 -2.44
CA GLY A 265 -2.46 -8.95 -3.62
C GLY A 265 -1.60 -9.03 -4.88
N TRP A 266 -1.93 -9.98 -5.75
CA TRP A 266 -1.22 -10.19 -7.01
C TRP A 266 -1.72 -9.22 -8.07
N GLU A 267 -0.82 -8.36 -8.57
CA GLU A 267 -1.15 -7.25 -9.49
C GLU A 267 -1.06 -7.62 -10.99
N ASP A 268 -0.13 -8.51 -11.38
CA ASP A 268 0.34 -8.72 -12.77
C ASP A 268 -0.73 -9.02 -13.82
N GLU A 269 -1.89 -9.50 -13.39
CA GLU A 269 -2.91 -10.07 -14.27
C GLU A 269 -4.04 -9.09 -14.56
N PHE A 270 -4.14 -8.01 -13.76
CA PHE A 270 -5.11 -6.95 -13.99
C PHE A 270 -4.75 -6.16 -15.26
N GLY A 271 -5.67 -6.13 -16.23
CA GLY A 271 -5.46 -5.52 -17.55
C GLY A 271 -4.72 -6.42 -18.56
N MET A 272 -4.35 -7.65 -18.17
CA MET A 272 -3.80 -8.67 -19.08
C MET A 272 -4.84 -9.70 -19.48
N ILE A 273 -5.82 -9.98 -18.63
CA ILE A 273 -6.90 -10.95 -18.89
C ILE A 273 -7.96 -10.33 -19.79
N GLN A 274 -8.05 -10.77 -21.04
CA GLN A 274 -9.11 -10.31 -21.95
C GLN A 274 -10.39 -11.14 -21.82
N ASN A 275 -10.28 -12.42 -21.46
CA ASN A 275 -11.40 -13.29 -21.15
C ASN A 275 -11.55 -13.47 -19.64
N MET A 276 -12.57 -12.84 -19.06
CA MET A 276 -12.81 -12.85 -17.61
C MET A 276 -13.05 -14.24 -17.01
N ASP A 277 -13.42 -15.24 -17.80
CA ASP A 277 -13.53 -16.62 -17.31
C ASP A 277 -12.19 -17.27 -16.97
N GLU A 278 -11.07 -16.67 -17.36
CA GLU A 278 -9.74 -17.09 -16.92
C GLU A 278 -9.48 -16.81 -15.44
N LEU A 279 -10.21 -15.87 -14.81
CA LEU A 279 -10.01 -15.55 -13.39
C LEU A 279 -10.17 -16.78 -12.48
N LYS A 280 -10.97 -17.77 -12.91
CA LYS A 280 -11.13 -19.05 -12.19
C LYS A 280 -9.81 -19.73 -11.83
N LYS A 281 -8.74 -19.53 -12.62
CA LYS A 281 -7.42 -20.13 -12.37
C LYS A 281 -6.72 -19.58 -11.11
N TYR A 282 -7.14 -18.41 -10.61
CA TYR A 282 -6.57 -17.80 -9.41
C TYR A 282 -7.29 -18.19 -8.13
N LYS A 283 -8.48 -18.81 -8.21
CA LYS A 283 -9.27 -19.19 -7.03
C LYS A 283 -8.43 -19.97 -6.02
N ASP A 284 -7.73 -20.99 -6.49
CA ASP A 284 -6.92 -21.88 -5.65
C ASP A 284 -5.55 -21.29 -5.26
N GLN A 285 -5.18 -20.13 -5.85
CA GLN A 285 -3.99 -19.38 -5.47
C GLN A 285 -4.24 -18.48 -4.26
N ILE A 286 -5.50 -18.07 -4.02
CA ILE A 286 -5.83 -17.23 -2.87
C ILE A 286 -5.59 -18.00 -1.57
N GLY A 287 -4.72 -17.44 -0.73
CA GLY A 287 -4.25 -18.06 0.51
C GLY A 287 -3.07 -19.01 0.33
N ALA A 288 -2.69 -19.35 -0.91
CA ALA A 288 -1.57 -20.23 -1.23
C ALA A 288 -0.22 -19.55 -1.00
N GLY A 289 0.78 -20.36 -0.64
CA GLY A 289 2.10 -19.91 -0.18
C GLY A 289 2.55 -20.71 1.04
N ASP A 290 3.61 -20.24 1.71
CA ASP A 290 4.00 -20.75 3.03
C ASP A 290 3.54 -19.80 4.14
N ASP A 291 3.97 -20.05 5.38
CA ASP A 291 3.66 -19.17 6.51
C ASP A 291 4.42 -17.84 6.47
N MET A 292 5.36 -17.66 5.53
CA MET A 292 6.17 -16.44 5.37
C MET A 292 5.75 -15.59 4.19
N ILE A 293 5.40 -16.18 3.05
CA ILE A 293 4.98 -15.47 1.83
C ILE A 293 3.76 -16.16 1.24
N TRP A 294 2.63 -15.44 1.11
CA TRP A 294 1.40 -15.98 0.52
C TRP A 294 0.56 -14.92 -0.20
N ILE A 295 -0.29 -15.38 -1.12
CA ILE A 295 -1.20 -14.54 -1.90
C ILE A 295 -2.49 -14.32 -1.11
N THR A 296 -3.00 -13.09 -1.07
CA THR A 296 -4.25 -12.72 -0.37
C THR A 296 -5.38 -12.38 -1.31
N SER A 297 -5.10 -11.92 -2.52
CA SER A 297 -6.11 -11.46 -3.48
C SER A 297 -5.55 -11.38 -4.90
N VAL A 298 -6.44 -11.19 -5.88
CA VAL A 298 -6.07 -10.57 -7.15
C VAL A 298 -6.39 -9.08 -7.04
N ALA A 299 -5.37 -8.24 -7.14
CA ALA A 299 -5.48 -6.83 -6.82
C ALA A 299 -5.44 -6.00 -8.11
N PRO A 300 -6.55 -5.37 -8.53
CA PRO A 300 -6.42 -4.18 -9.33
C PRO A 300 -5.58 -3.17 -8.54
N SER A 301 -4.51 -2.65 -9.12
CA SER A 301 -3.64 -1.68 -8.45
C SER A 301 -4.45 -0.57 -7.75
N SER A 302 -5.40 0.03 -8.46
CA SER A 302 -6.17 1.17 -7.99
C SER A 302 -7.45 1.32 -8.81
N VAL A 303 -8.52 1.78 -8.19
CA VAL A 303 -9.80 2.04 -8.85
C VAL A 303 -10.10 3.52 -9.06
N ASP A 304 -9.30 4.39 -8.44
CA ASP A 304 -9.34 5.85 -8.60
C ASP A 304 -7.96 6.52 -8.42
N GLY A 305 -7.93 7.85 -8.43
CA GLY A 305 -6.75 8.67 -8.13
C GLY A 305 -6.53 8.88 -6.63
N SER A 306 -5.52 9.66 -6.26
CA SER A 306 -5.15 10.01 -4.88
C SER A 306 -5.14 11.52 -4.66
N GLY A 307 -5.19 11.95 -3.38
CA GLY A 307 -5.26 13.37 -3.02
C GLY A 307 -6.39 14.09 -3.75
N SER A 308 -6.08 15.20 -4.40
CA SER A 308 -7.05 15.97 -5.18
C SER A 308 -7.75 15.15 -6.31
N ARG A 309 -7.19 14.00 -6.75
CA ARG A 309 -7.72 13.18 -7.86
C ARG A 309 -8.55 11.97 -7.41
N MET A 310 -8.83 11.81 -6.13
CA MET A 310 -9.72 10.75 -5.65
C MET A 310 -11.12 10.92 -6.25
N CYS A 311 -11.77 9.81 -6.62
CA CYS A 311 -13.09 9.88 -7.25
C CYS A 311 -14.16 10.17 -6.20
N THR A 312 -14.78 11.33 -6.28
CA THR A 312 -15.64 11.86 -5.22
C THR A 312 -17.00 12.30 -5.73
N ASN A 313 -18.04 12.25 -4.87
CA ASN A 313 -19.31 12.97 -5.09
C ASN A 313 -19.32 14.31 -4.36
N THR A 314 -18.29 14.59 -3.57
CA THR A 314 -18.18 15.79 -2.75
C THR A 314 -17.63 16.93 -3.60
N GLN A 315 -18.27 18.09 -3.51
CA GLN A 315 -17.78 19.28 -4.18
C GLN A 315 -16.41 19.68 -3.60
N LYS A 316 -15.43 19.76 -4.50
CA LYS A 316 -14.05 20.11 -4.19
C LYS A 316 -13.77 21.58 -4.50
N HIS A 317 -12.90 22.21 -3.71
CA HIS A 317 -12.24 23.47 -4.03
C HIS A 317 -11.10 23.19 -5.01
N MET A 318 -11.14 23.82 -6.20
CA MET A 318 -10.10 23.61 -7.22
C MET A 318 -8.79 24.25 -6.76
N THR A 319 -7.76 23.44 -6.52
CA THR A 319 -6.45 23.86 -5.99
C THR A 319 -5.34 23.92 -7.04
N GLY A 320 -5.58 23.49 -8.30
CA GLY A 320 -4.57 23.60 -9.36
C GLY A 320 -5.00 23.20 -10.78
N ALA A 321 -4.06 23.28 -11.73
CA ALA A 321 -4.30 22.99 -13.16
C ALA A 321 -4.78 21.54 -13.41
N ILE A 322 -4.30 20.57 -12.62
CA ILE A 322 -4.68 19.16 -12.74
C ILE A 322 -6.16 18.96 -12.39
N ASP A 323 -6.68 19.70 -11.41
CA ASP A 323 -8.06 19.58 -10.99
C ASP A 323 -9.03 19.95 -12.11
N SER A 324 -8.65 20.91 -12.97
CA SER A 324 -9.46 21.32 -14.11
C SER A 324 -9.68 20.20 -15.12
N LEU A 325 -8.74 19.25 -15.19
CA LEU A 325 -8.85 18.06 -16.03
C LEU A 325 -9.74 17.00 -15.38
N TYR A 326 -9.78 16.94 -14.05
CA TYR A 326 -10.47 15.92 -13.26
C TYR A 326 -11.33 16.54 -12.14
N PRO A 327 -12.41 17.27 -12.47
CA PRO A 327 -13.20 18.00 -11.49
C PRO A 327 -13.89 17.11 -10.44
N MET A 328 -14.13 15.84 -10.76
CA MET A 328 -14.67 14.82 -9.84
C MET A 328 -13.64 13.75 -9.46
N GLY A 329 -12.36 13.99 -9.79
CA GLY A 329 -11.28 12.99 -9.69
C GLY A 329 -11.26 11.97 -10.84
N GLN A 330 -10.35 11.00 -10.73
CA GLN A 330 -10.18 9.91 -11.69
C GLN A 330 -11.07 8.73 -11.29
N CYS A 331 -12.22 8.58 -11.94
CA CYS A 331 -13.25 7.60 -11.59
C CYS A 331 -13.20 6.35 -12.47
N TYR A 332 -12.23 5.45 -12.26
CA TYR A 332 -12.03 4.35 -13.22
C TYR A 332 -13.11 3.26 -13.19
N GLN A 333 -13.85 3.14 -12.08
CA GLN A 333 -15.01 2.24 -11.96
C GLN A 333 -16.27 2.78 -12.62
N ASP A 334 -16.27 4.03 -13.09
CA ASP A 334 -17.41 4.64 -13.77
C ASP A 334 -17.20 4.55 -15.28
N SER A 335 -18.12 3.93 -16.02
CA SER A 335 -18.07 3.90 -17.49
C SER A 335 -18.45 5.23 -18.15
N GLU A 336 -19.21 6.08 -17.45
CA GLU A 336 -19.63 7.39 -17.93
C GLU A 336 -18.56 8.46 -17.69
N PHE A 337 -17.55 8.15 -16.89
CA PHE A 337 -16.38 9.01 -16.68
C PHE A 337 -15.54 9.11 -17.95
N ASN A 338 -15.57 10.29 -18.57
CA ASN A 338 -14.91 10.63 -19.84
C ASN A 338 -13.42 10.97 -19.70
N GLY A 339 -12.73 10.55 -18.63
CA GLY A 339 -11.31 10.86 -18.41
C GLY A 339 -11.05 12.36 -18.27
N ALA A 340 -9.86 12.80 -18.66
CA ALA A 340 -9.52 14.22 -18.71
C ALA A 340 -10.49 15.02 -19.59
N ALA A 341 -11.04 16.09 -19.01
CA ALA A 341 -12.10 16.90 -19.61
C ALA A 341 -11.75 17.39 -21.03
N GLY A 342 -12.59 16.98 -22.00
CA GLY A 342 -12.48 17.42 -23.39
C GLY A 342 -11.31 16.83 -24.19
N ARG A 343 -10.51 15.92 -23.61
CA ARG A 343 -9.30 15.38 -24.24
C ARG A 343 -9.24 13.87 -24.34
N SER A 344 -10.08 13.14 -23.62
CA SER A 344 -10.02 11.66 -23.65
C SER A 344 -10.94 11.04 -24.71
N ALA A 345 -10.49 9.93 -25.25
CA ALA A 345 -11.33 9.04 -26.04
C ALA A 345 -12.46 8.44 -25.17
N LYS A 346 -13.60 8.16 -25.81
CA LYS A 346 -14.71 7.44 -25.17
C LYS A 346 -14.36 5.96 -25.04
N ILE A 347 -14.72 5.38 -23.90
CA ILE A 347 -14.68 3.92 -23.69
C ILE A 347 -16.04 3.30 -24.03
N SER A 348 -16.05 1.99 -24.28
CA SER A 348 -17.28 1.24 -24.61
C SER A 348 -17.58 0.12 -23.60
N ALA A 349 -16.66 -0.14 -22.66
CA ALA A 349 -16.80 -1.14 -21.62
C ALA A 349 -16.06 -0.74 -20.34
N ASN A 350 -16.45 -1.36 -19.21
CA ASN A 350 -15.89 -1.10 -17.90
C ASN A 350 -15.16 -2.34 -17.37
N TYR A 351 -13.86 -2.40 -17.64
CA TYR A 351 -13.03 -3.53 -17.25
C TYR A 351 -13.00 -3.76 -15.74
N TYR A 352 -13.08 -2.71 -14.91
CA TYR A 352 -13.14 -2.86 -13.46
C TYR A 352 -14.42 -3.57 -13.01
N ARG A 353 -15.57 -3.17 -13.55
CA ARG A 353 -16.84 -3.84 -13.26
C ARG A 353 -16.81 -5.30 -13.70
N ASP A 354 -16.34 -5.56 -14.92
CA ASP A 354 -16.25 -6.92 -15.46
C ASP A 354 -15.33 -7.79 -14.59
N TRP A 355 -14.18 -7.26 -14.17
CA TRP A 355 -13.24 -7.91 -13.27
C TRP A 355 -13.85 -8.23 -11.90
N ILE A 356 -14.54 -7.26 -11.30
CA ILE A 356 -15.21 -7.41 -9.99
C ILE A 356 -16.29 -8.50 -10.10
N MET A 357 -17.19 -8.41 -11.07
CA MET A 357 -18.29 -9.38 -11.22
C MET A 357 -17.76 -10.78 -11.53
N ALA A 358 -16.72 -10.90 -12.36
CA ALA A 358 -16.10 -12.19 -12.66
C ALA A 358 -15.32 -12.77 -11.47
N SER A 359 -14.66 -11.93 -10.67
CA SER A 359 -14.03 -12.36 -9.42
C SER A 359 -15.07 -12.98 -8.48
N ALA A 360 -16.25 -12.36 -8.34
CA ALA A 360 -17.34 -12.92 -7.56
C ALA A 360 -17.87 -14.24 -8.13
N LYS A 361 -18.13 -14.28 -9.45
CA LYS A 361 -18.60 -15.48 -10.17
C LYS A 361 -17.67 -16.68 -9.91
N HIS A 362 -16.36 -16.45 -9.90
CA HIS A 362 -15.35 -17.50 -9.79
C HIS A 362 -14.81 -17.70 -8.37
N GLY A 363 -15.30 -16.93 -7.39
CA GLY A 363 -14.87 -17.02 -5.98
C GLY A 363 -13.43 -16.57 -5.75
N VAL A 364 -12.93 -15.63 -6.56
CA VAL A 364 -11.59 -15.03 -6.41
C VAL A 364 -11.71 -13.80 -5.51
N ARG A 365 -10.78 -13.65 -4.56
CA ARG A 365 -10.81 -12.54 -3.61
C ARG A 365 -10.34 -11.23 -4.25
N PHE A 366 -11.16 -10.18 -4.11
CA PHE A 366 -10.81 -8.80 -4.41
C PHE A 366 -10.39 -8.06 -3.13
N ALA A 367 -9.16 -7.58 -3.06
CA ALA A 367 -8.63 -6.77 -1.96
C ALA A 367 -7.30 -6.13 -2.39
N ASN A 368 -6.57 -5.52 -1.44
CA ASN A 368 -5.25 -4.91 -1.68
C ASN A 368 -5.27 -3.85 -2.81
N THR A 369 -6.40 -3.15 -2.94
CA THR A 369 -6.74 -2.28 -4.05
C THR A 369 -6.89 -0.85 -3.54
N HIS A 370 -6.16 0.09 -4.14
CA HIS A 370 -6.32 1.52 -3.83
C HIS A 370 -7.74 1.97 -4.17
N MET A 371 -8.45 2.47 -3.17
CA MET A 371 -9.82 2.97 -3.27
C MET A 371 -10.01 4.10 -2.26
N ALA A 372 -9.77 5.32 -2.70
CA ALA A 372 -9.60 6.43 -1.77
C ALA A 372 -10.84 7.33 -1.66
N GLY A 373 -11.57 7.55 -2.77
CA GLY A 373 -12.69 8.46 -2.83
C GLY A 373 -14.05 7.85 -2.42
N ASP A 374 -14.95 8.69 -1.89
CA ASP A 374 -16.27 8.27 -1.39
C ASP A 374 -17.16 7.69 -2.50
N ARG A 375 -17.03 8.21 -3.73
CA ARG A 375 -17.78 7.69 -4.87
C ARG A 375 -17.30 6.29 -5.26
N SER A 376 -15.98 6.05 -5.27
CA SER A 376 -15.42 4.72 -5.54
C SER A 376 -15.89 3.69 -4.50
N VAL A 377 -15.86 4.06 -3.22
CA VAL A 377 -16.36 3.19 -2.14
C VAL A 377 -17.83 2.86 -2.36
N ASN A 378 -18.66 3.86 -2.63
CA ASN A 378 -20.09 3.65 -2.87
C ASN A 378 -20.36 2.75 -4.09
N GLU A 379 -19.67 2.97 -5.21
CA GLU A 379 -19.80 2.13 -6.41
C GLU A 379 -19.34 0.70 -6.16
N PHE A 380 -18.21 0.50 -5.48
CA PHE A 380 -17.75 -0.83 -5.09
C PHE A 380 -18.79 -1.59 -4.25
N LEU A 381 -19.39 -0.93 -3.24
CA LEU A 381 -20.44 -1.55 -2.42
C LEU A 381 -21.66 -1.95 -3.24
N LYS A 382 -22.05 -1.17 -4.25
CA LYS A 382 -23.11 -1.56 -5.20
C LYS A 382 -22.71 -2.80 -6.00
N MET A 383 -21.49 -2.86 -6.52
CA MET A 383 -21.01 -4.04 -7.27
C MET A 383 -20.93 -5.29 -6.39
N VAL A 384 -20.53 -5.15 -5.12
CA VAL A 384 -20.55 -6.24 -4.15
C VAL A 384 -21.98 -6.71 -3.89
N ALA A 385 -22.95 -5.80 -3.72
CA ALA A 385 -24.35 -6.15 -3.55
C ALA A 385 -24.92 -6.87 -4.79
N ASP A 386 -24.63 -6.38 -5.99
CA ASP A 386 -25.01 -7.02 -7.26
C ASP A 386 -24.42 -8.45 -7.36
N ALA A 387 -23.13 -8.58 -7.05
CA ALA A 387 -22.43 -9.86 -7.04
C ALA A 387 -23.06 -10.86 -6.06
N GLN A 388 -23.34 -10.44 -4.81
CA GLN A 388 -23.99 -11.32 -3.82
C GLN A 388 -25.42 -11.69 -4.23
N LYS A 389 -26.15 -10.76 -4.86
CA LYS A 389 -27.49 -11.04 -5.39
C LYS A 389 -27.45 -12.09 -6.51
N GLN A 390 -26.42 -12.05 -7.36
CA GLN A 390 -26.30 -12.94 -8.52
C GLN A 390 -25.65 -14.29 -8.19
N PHE A 391 -24.65 -14.31 -7.32
CA PHE A 391 -23.80 -15.48 -7.05
C PHE A 391 -23.84 -15.97 -5.59
N GLY A 392 -24.65 -15.32 -4.74
CA GLY A 392 -24.85 -15.65 -3.34
C GLY A 392 -23.90 -14.89 -2.38
N PRO A 393 -24.25 -14.75 -1.09
CA PRO A 393 -23.49 -13.91 -0.14
C PRO A 393 -22.01 -14.29 0.03
N ASN A 394 -21.65 -15.55 -0.18
CA ASN A 394 -20.26 -16.02 -0.06
C ASN A 394 -19.37 -15.64 -1.26
N SER A 395 -19.93 -15.15 -2.37
CA SER A 395 -19.17 -14.81 -3.57
C SER A 395 -18.16 -13.68 -3.34
N THR A 396 -18.40 -12.82 -2.33
CA THR A 396 -17.52 -11.70 -1.98
C THR A 396 -16.98 -11.81 -0.55
N LYS A 397 -16.93 -13.03 0.01
CA LYS A 397 -16.49 -13.25 1.39
C LYS A 397 -15.06 -12.71 1.58
N THR A 398 -14.83 -11.95 2.65
CA THR A 398 -13.53 -11.32 3.01
C THR A 398 -12.97 -10.32 2.00
N TRP A 399 -13.74 -9.89 1.01
CA TRP A 399 -13.31 -8.82 0.11
C TRP A 399 -13.08 -7.52 0.87
N GLY A 400 -12.18 -6.67 0.39
CA GLY A 400 -11.91 -5.40 1.06
C GLY A 400 -11.37 -4.30 0.16
N SER A 401 -11.29 -3.11 0.75
CA SER A 401 -10.77 -1.88 0.15
C SER A 401 -9.69 -1.26 1.04
N ASP A 402 -8.79 -0.48 0.44
CA ASP A 402 -7.66 0.13 1.15
C ASP A 402 -7.79 1.65 1.30
N HIS A 403 -6.92 2.26 2.08
CA HIS A 403 -6.77 3.70 2.36
C HIS A 403 -7.84 4.36 3.23
N CYS A 404 -9.11 4.28 2.86
CA CYS A 404 -10.19 4.97 3.59
C CYS A 404 -9.98 6.50 3.71
N ASN A 405 -9.38 7.14 2.70
CA ASN A 405 -9.21 8.61 2.64
C ASN A 405 -10.55 9.34 2.78
N MET A 406 -11.55 8.94 1.99
CA MET A 406 -12.89 9.49 2.01
C MET A 406 -13.90 8.35 2.03
N VAL A 407 -14.39 8.00 3.21
CA VAL A 407 -15.48 7.03 3.36
C VAL A 407 -16.67 7.76 3.93
N ASN A 408 -17.78 7.83 3.17
CA ASN A 408 -19.01 8.40 3.67
C ASN A 408 -19.58 7.50 4.79
N PRO A 409 -19.72 7.97 6.03
CA PRO A 409 -20.23 7.13 7.12
C PRO A 409 -21.64 6.57 6.87
N ALA A 410 -22.43 7.21 6.00
CA ALA A 410 -23.74 6.71 5.58
C ALA A 410 -23.70 5.39 4.80
N ASP A 411 -22.56 5.06 4.17
CA ASP A 411 -22.38 3.81 3.42
C ASP A 411 -21.97 2.63 4.32
N LEU A 412 -21.48 2.89 5.54
CA LEU A 412 -20.94 1.86 6.43
C LEU A 412 -21.97 0.81 6.90
N PRO A 413 -23.24 1.14 7.18
CA PRO A 413 -24.24 0.12 7.49
C PRO A 413 -24.42 -0.90 6.35
N GLN A 414 -24.36 -0.43 5.10
CA GLN A 414 -24.43 -1.31 3.93
C GLN A 414 -23.14 -2.12 3.80
N ALA A 415 -21.97 -1.52 4.02
CA ALA A 415 -20.69 -2.25 4.01
C ALA A 415 -20.66 -3.38 5.07
N ALA A 416 -21.18 -3.11 6.28
CA ALA A 416 -21.31 -4.11 7.34
C ALA A 416 -22.23 -5.26 6.94
N LYS A 417 -23.41 -4.95 6.36
CA LYS A 417 -24.35 -5.96 5.85
C LYS A 417 -23.73 -6.83 4.77
N LEU A 418 -22.90 -6.26 3.91
CA LEU A 418 -22.21 -6.96 2.83
C LEU A 418 -20.97 -7.74 3.31
N GLY A 419 -20.50 -7.51 4.54
CA GLY A 419 -19.31 -8.16 5.10
C GLY A 419 -18.00 -7.71 4.44
N VAL A 420 -17.95 -6.47 3.94
CA VAL A 420 -16.75 -5.88 3.33
C VAL A 420 -15.74 -5.48 4.41
N PHE A 421 -14.47 -5.79 4.17
CA PHE A 421 -13.36 -5.45 5.05
C PHE A 421 -12.72 -4.13 4.60
N PHE A 422 -12.02 -3.46 5.53
CA PHE A 422 -11.30 -2.23 5.23
C PHE A 422 -9.87 -2.31 5.77
N SER A 423 -8.89 -1.94 4.95
CA SER A 423 -7.56 -1.54 5.38
C SER A 423 -7.54 -0.01 5.39
N CYS A 424 -7.40 0.62 6.55
CA CYS A 424 -7.51 2.08 6.66
C CYS A 424 -6.22 2.71 7.18
N GLN A 425 -5.79 3.79 6.53
CA GLN A 425 -4.59 4.51 6.92
C GLN A 425 -4.77 5.22 8.26
N ALA A 426 -3.69 5.30 9.02
CA ALA A 426 -3.65 6.12 10.23
C ALA A 426 -3.46 7.63 9.93
N ARG A 427 -3.05 7.98 8.70
CA ARG A 427 -2.95 9.38 8.24
C ARG A 427 -4.33 9.97 7.99
N ILE A 428 -4.94 10.51 9.04
CA ILE A 428 -6.26 11.17 8.99
C ILE A 428 -6.34 12.29 7.94
N GLY A 429 -5.22 12.96 7.63
CA GLY A 429 -5.15 13.96 6.54
C GLY A 429 -6.00 15.22 6.74
N GLY A 430 -6.52 15.49 7.95
CA GLY A 430 -7.58 16.49 8.16
C GLY A 430 -7.30 17.91 7.63
N GLU A 431 -6.07 18.42 7.73
CA GLU A 431 -5.73 19.75 7.18
C GLU A 431 -5.79 19.79 5.64
N GLU A 432 -5.33 18.72 4.99
CA GLU A 432 -5.39 18.55 3.53
C GLU A 432 -6.84 18.48 3.07
N PHE A 433 -7.63 17.60 3.69
CA PHE A 433 -9.07 17.51 3.40
C PHE A 433 -9.84 18.80 3.71
N ALA A 434 -9.47 19.55 4.74
CA ALA A 434 -10.17 20.78 5.09
C ALA A 434 -9.92 21.88 4.04
N ARG A 435 -8.72 21.91 3.45
CA ARG A 435 -8.41 22.78 2.32
C ARG A 435 -9.16 22.38 1.05
N GLU A 436 -9.25 21.09 0.76
CA GLU A 436 -9.85 20.59 -0.48
C GLU A 436 -11.38 20.52 -0.45
N TYR A 437 -11.98 20.15 0.68
CA TYR A 437 -13.42 19.82 0.80
C TYR A 437 -14.13 20.57 1.94
N GLY A 438 -13.42 21.44 2.65
CA GLY A 438 -13.93 22.16 3.80
C GLY A 438 -13.88 21.37 5.11
N GLU A 439 -13.89 22.09 6.23
CA GLU A 439 -13.69 21.54 7.58
C GLU A 439 -14.75 20.50 8.00
N LYS A 440 -15.98 20.63 7.47
CA LYS A 440 -17.05 19.66 7.71
C LYS A 440 -16.68 18.28 7.18
N MET A 441 -16.21 18.19 5.94
CA MET A 441 -15.89 16.91 5.31
C MET A 441 -14.63 16.30 5.92
N ALA A 442 -13.62 17.13 6.21
CA ALA A 442 -12.41 16.71 6.91
C ALA A 442 -12.66 16.08 8.29
N ASN A 443 -13.75 16.45 8.98
CA ASN A 443 -14.13 15.86 10.27
C ASN A 443 -15.09 14.68 10.17
N LEU A 444 -15.61 14.36 8.98
CA LEU A 444 -16.66 13.35 8.82
C LEU A 444 -16.20 12.12 8.02
N TYR A 445 -15.41 12.30 6.96
CA TYR A 445 -15.11 11.26 5.98
C TYR A 445 -13.80 10.49 6.21
N PRO A 446 -12.71 11.11 6.69
CA PRO A 446 -11.43 10.41 6.78
C PRO A 446 -11.38 9.36 7.88
N ALA A 447 -11.09 8.11 7.48
CA ALA A 447 -10.91 6.94 8.34
C ALA A 447 -11.94 6.86 9.49
N PRO A 448 -13.24 6.61 9.21
CA PRO A 448 -14.31 6.52 10.21
C PRO A 448 -14.30 5.16 10.94
N VAL A 449 -13.16 4.87 11.55
CA VAL A 449 -12.80 3.55 12.10
C VAL A 449 -13.61 3.20 13.35
N LYS A 450 -13.96 4.15 14.22
CA LYS A 450 -14.77 3.86 15.41
C LYS A 450 -16.18 3.45 15.01
N THR A 451 -16.71 4.10 13.98
CA THR A 451 -18.00 3.73 13.39
C THR A 451 -17.94 2.33 12.76
N MET A 452 -16.87 1.99 12.04
CA MET A 452 -16.65 0.63 11.53
C MET A 452 -16.61 -0.42 12.65
N PHE A 453 -15.88 -0.15 13.75
CA PHE A 453 -15.82 -1.03 14.92
C PHE A 453 -17.21 -1.28 15.52
N LYS A 454 -18.01 -0.22 15.71
CA LYS A 454 -19.39 -0.33 16.26
C LYS A 454 -20.31 -1.18 15.40
N LEU A 455 -20.10 -1.18 14.08
CA LEU A 455 -20.87 -1.96 13.12
C LEU A 455 -20.36 -3.40 12.94
N GLY A 456 -19.26 -3.78 13.61
CA GLY A 456 -18.66 -5.11 13.49
C GLY A 456 -17.91 -5.34 12.17
N ILE A 457 -17.53 -4.26 11.48
CA ILE A 457 -16.70 -4.34 10.27
C ILE A 457 -15.27 -4.73 10.66
N ASN A 458 -14.65 -5.66 9.93
CA ASN A 458 -13.24 -5.96 10.08
C ASN A 458 -12.41 -4.83 9.43
N VAL A 459 -11.98 -3.88 10.26
CA VAL A 459 -11.07 -2.80 9.88
C VAL A 459 -9.67 -3.08 10.41
N SER A 460 -8.67 -3.10 9.52
CA SER A 460 -7.24 -3.27 9.82
C SER A 460 -6.47 -1.96 9.58
N MET A 461 -5.30 -1.86 10.21
CA MET A 461 -4.41 -0.71 10.05
C MET A 461 -3.49 -0.89 8.85
N GLU A 462 -3.33 0.17 8.06
CA GLU A 462 -2.18 0.34 7.19
C GLU A 462 -1.28 1.50 7.64
N GLY A 463 0.01 1.37 7.37
CA GLY A 463 1.05 2.27 7.84
C GLY A 463 1.30 3.48 6.95
N GLU A 464 0.55 3.65 5.86
CA GLU A 464 0.66 4.84 5.00
C GLU A 464 0.41 6.13 5.82
N GLY A 465 1.45 6.95 5.94
CA GLY A 465 1.45 8.20 6.69
C GLY A 465 1.32 8.10 8.22
N GLY A 466 1.63 6.93 8.80
CA GLY A 466 1.80 6.71 10.25
C GLY A 466 2.04 5.23 10.56
N ARG A 467 3.29 4.79 10.61
CA ARG A 467 3.66 3.37 10.81
C ARG A 467 3.76 3.00 12.29
N GLY A 468 3.39 1.76 12.63
CA GLY A 468 3.50 1.22 13.98
C GLY A 468 2.89 2.13 15.06
N TRP A 469 3.70 2.50 16.05
CA TRP A 469 3.25 3.27 17.21
C TRP A 469 2.79 4.70 16.87
N ASP A 470 3.34 5.34 15.83
CA ASP A 470 2.87 6.65 15.34
C ASP A 470 1.43 6.56 14.85
N GLY A 471 1.11 5.49 14.11
CA GLY A 471 -0.22 5.24 13.59
C GLY A 471 -1.22 4.92 14.71
N ILE A 472 -0.83 4.05 15.64
CA ILE A 472 -1.64 3.68 16.81
C ILE A 472 -1.97 4.92 17.66
N GLU A 473 -0.97 5.76 17.94
CA GLU A 473 -1.17 7.03 18.65
C GLU A 473 -2.17 7.93 17.92
N ARG A 474 -2.04 8.06 16.59
CA ARG A 474 -2.90 8.92 15.80
C ARG A 474 -4.34 8.42 15.73
N LEU A 475 -4.56 7.10 15.71
CA LEU A 475 -5.92 6.51 15.78
C LEU A 475 -6.61 6.78 17.12
N ILE A 476 -5.85 6.87 18.21
CA ILE A 476 -6.36 7.15 19.57
C ILE A 476 -6.58 8.64 19.78
N THR A 477 -5.57 9.47 19.48
CA THR A 477 -5.60 10.91 19.79
C THR A 477 -6.36 11.71 18.74
N ARG A 478 -6.32 11.23 17.49
CA ARG A 478 -6.76 11.92 16.27
C ARG A 478 -6.08 13.28 16.03
N LYS A 479 -4.89 13.49 16.62
CA LYS A 479 -4.10 14.72 16.46
C LYS A 479 -3.31 14.71 15.15
N ASP A 480 -3.22 15.84 14.49
CA ASP A 480 -2.22 16.08 13.44
C ASP A 480 -0.89 16.57 14.01
N ALA A 481 0.09 16.83 13.14
CA ALA A 481 1.42 17.29 13.53
C ALA A 481 1.43 18.66 14.25
N LYS A 482 0.35 19.45 14.14
CA LYS A 482 0.17 20.73 14.84
C LYS A 482 -0.66 20.58 16.12
N GLY A 483 -1.05 19.35 16.47
CA GLY A 483 -1.87 19.04 17.63
C GLY A 483 -3.37 19.27 17.45
N LYS A 484 -3.85 19.65 16.25
CA LYS A 484 -5.28 19.81 16.00
C LYS A 484 -5.94 18.43 15.90
N VAL A 485 -7.10 18.29 16.53
CA VAL A 485 -7.87 17.04 16.56
C VAL A 485 -8.86 17.03 15.39
N TRP A 486 -8.89 15.93 14.63
CA TRP A 486 -9.77 15.73 13.48
C TRP A 486 -10.68 14.51 13.65
N SER A 487 -11.97 14.66 13.39
CA SER A 487 -12.98 13.61 13.59
C SER A 487 -12.91 13.00 15.00
N PRO A 488 -13.07 13.81 16.08
CA PRO A 488 -12.92 13.33 17.46
C PRO A 488 -13.85 12.16 17.82
N GLN A 489 -14.99 12.03 17.14
CA GLN A 489 -15.93 10.92 17.30
C GLN A 489 -15.39 9.57 16.79
N GLU A 490 -14.30 9.59 16.00
CA GLU A 490 -13.65 8.42 15.40
C GLU A 490 -12.40 7.96 16.17
N ARG A 491 -12.19 8.48 17.39
CA ARG A 491 -11.14 7.99 18.30
C ARG A 491 -11.37 6.52 18.68
N LEU A 492 -10.30 5.73 18.61
CA LEU A 492 -10.27 4.37 19.13
C LEU A 492 -9.81 4.33 20.59
N THR A 493 -10.27 3.33 21.34
CA THR A 493 -9.62 2.94 22.59
C THR A 493 -8.28 2.25 22.30
N ARG A 494 -7.43 2.09 23.32
CA ARG A 494 -6.18 1.31 23.21
C ARG A 494 -6.43 -0.13 22.77
N GLU A 495 -7.46 -0.76 23.32
CA GLU A 495 -7.83 -2.13 22.95
C GLU A 495 -8.23 -2.22 21.48
N GLU A 496 -9.08 -1.29 21.01
CA GLU A 496 -9.52 -1.24 19.61
C GLU A 496 -8.37 -0.96 18.65
N ALA A 497 -7.48 -0.02 18.99
CA ALA A 497 -6.31 0.28 18.17
C ALA A 497 -5.37 -0.92 18.07
N LEU A 498 -5.12 -1.63 19.17
CA LEU A 498 -4.28 -2.84 19.14
C LEU A 498 -4.96 -4.00 18.39
N ILE A 499 -6.29 -4.16 18.52
CA ILE A 499 -7.08 -5.12 17.72
C ILE A 499 -6.97 -4.80 16.22
N MET A 500 -7.08 -3.53 15.85
CA MET A 500 -6.95 -3.05 14.47
C MET A 500 -5.56 -3.36 13.89
N ALA A 501 -4.51 -3.17 14.69
CA ALA A 501 -3.11 -3.36 14.30
C ALA A 501 -2.61 -4.82 14.40
N THR A 502 -3.43 -5.76 14.87
CA THR A 502 -3.03 -7.18 15.04
C THR A 502 -4.12 -8.13 14.53
N ARG A 503 -5.10 -8.47 15.36
CA ARG A 503 -6.15 -9.47 15.08
C ARG A 503 -6.92 -9.18 13.79
N ASN A 504 -7.35 -7.93 13.58
CA ASN A 504 -8.09 -7.58 12.36
C ASN A 504 -7.19 -7.59 11.13
N GLY A 505 -5.91 -7.23 11.27
CA GLY A 505 -4.90 -7.39 10.23
C GLY A 505 -4.74 -8.84 9.81
N ALA A 506 -4.63 -9.75 10.78
CA ALA A 506 -4.53 -11.19 10.53
C ALA A 506 -5.76 -11.74 9.79
N ASN A 507 -6.97 -11.25 10.11
CA ASN A 507 -8.19 -11.59 9.38
C ASN A 507 -8.16 -11.07 7.93
N TYR A 508 -7.73 -9.82 7.71
CA TYR A 508 -7.65 -9.21 6.38
C TYR A 508 -6.71 -9.99 5.44
N ILE A 509 -5.59 -10.49 5.97
CA ILE A 509 -4.60 -11.26 5.20
C ILE A 509 -4.87 -12.79 5.18
N LEU A 510 -6.07 -13.23 5.58
CA LEU A 510 -6.49 -14.64 5.57
C LEU A 510 -5.63 -15.57 6.47
N ARG A 511 -5.18 -15.05 7.62
CA ARG A 511 -4.39 -15.78 8.63
C ARG A 511 -4.89 -15.59 10.07
N GLY A 512 -6.12 -15.15 10.28
CA GLY A 512 -6.71 -14.95 11.62
C GLY A 512 -6.70 -16.20 12.50
N ASN A 513 -6.68 -17.40 11.89
CA ASN A 513 -6.54 -18.68 12.60
C ASN A 513 -5.10 -18.99 13.04
N LYS A 514 -4.08 -18.34 12.47
CA LYS A 514 -2.66 -18.60 12.74
C LYS A 514 -1.94 -17.43 13.43
N LEU A 515 -2.41 -16.20 13.25
CA LEU A 515 -1.72 -14.97 13.63
C LEU A 515 -2.66 -13.99 14.36
N GLY A 516 -2.08 -12.89 14.84
CA GLY A 516 -2.79 -11.69 15.32
C GLY A 516 -3.25 -11.73 16.77
N THR A 517 -3.06 -12.85 17.46
CA THR A 517 -3.32 -13.01 18.90
C THR A 517 -2.32 -13.98 19.50
N LEU A 518 -2.11 -13.89 20.82
CA LEU A 518 -1.25 -14.81 21.57
C LEU A 518 -2.09 -15.92 22.19
N GLU A 519 -2.34 -16.98 21.41
CA GLU A 519 -3.15 -18.13 21.78
C GLU A 519 -2.40 -19.43 21.47
N THR A 520 -2.60 -20.47 22.29
CA THR A 520 -2.03 -21.79 22.03
C THR A 520 -2.40 -22.31 20.64
N GLY A 521 -1.42 -22.83 19.91
CA GLY A 521 -1.55 -23.35 18.55
C GLY A 521 -1.32 -22.31 17.44
N LYS A 522 -1.26 -21.02 17.77
CA LYS A 522 -0.91 -19.96 16.81
C LYS A 522 0.60 -19.84 16.64
N LEU A 523 1.02 -19.23 15.52
CA LEU A 523 2.42 -18.95 15.24
C LEU A 523 2.94 -17.87 16.21
N ALA A 524 4.18 -18.03 16.63
CA ALA A 524 4.82 -17.16 17.61
C ALA A 524 5.40 -15.89 16.95
N ASP A 525 4.53 -14.91 16.75
CA ASP A 525 4.87 -13.54 16.39
C ASP A 525 4.60 -12.65 17.60
N ILE A 526 5.65 -12.27 18.33
CA ILE A 526 5.58 -11.71 19.69
C ILE A 526 6.47 -10.47 19.78
N VAL A 527 6.00 -9.43 20.47
CA VAL A 527 6.79 -8.22 20.74
C VAL A 527 6.81 -7.96 22.25
N VAL A 528 8.00 -7.72 22.79
CA VAL A 528 8.21 -7.26 24.18
C VAL A 528 8.49 -5.77 24.13
N LEU A 529 7.80 -4.97 24.94
CA LEU A 529 7.88 -3.50 24.94
C LEU A 529 8.70 -2.97 26.14
N ASP A 530 9.28 -1.79 25.99
CA ASP A 530 9.95 -1.06 27.07
C ASP A 530 8.96 -0.42 28.06
N LYS A 531 7.79 -0.03 27.56
CA LYS A 531 6.74 0.69 28.29
C LYS A 531 5.43 -0.10 28.28
N ASP A 532 4.61 0.18 29.28
CA ASP A 532 3.26 -0.39 29.33
C ASP A 532 2.31 0.37 28.40
N TYR A 533 1.96 -0.26 27.29
CA TYR A 533 1.01 0.25 26.30
C TYR A 533 -0.35 0.62 26.91
N MET A 534 -0.80 0.00 28.01
CA MET A 534 -2.14 0.33 28.55
C MET A 534 -2.14 1.61 29.41
N THR A 535 -0.98 2.09 29.86
CA THR A 535 -0.89 3.15 30.88
C THR A 535 -0.01 4.34 30.49
N ILE A 536 0.91 4.21 29.54
CA ILE A 536 1.71 5.33 29.00
C ILE A 536 0.80 6.47 28.50
N PRO A 537 1.09 7.78 28.71
CA PRO A 537 0.28 8.88 28.18
C PRO A 537 0.01 8.76 26.67
N GLU A 538 -1.22 9.05 26.24
CA GLU A 538 -1.69 8.81 24.85
C GLU A 538 -0.85 9.55 23.79
N ASP A 539 -0.39 10.76 24.10
CA ASP A 539 0.44 11.61 23.22
C ASP A 539 1.93 11.27 23.25
N THR A 540 2.28 10.12 23.83
CA THR A 540 3.65 9.59 23.89
C THR A 540 3.73 8.12 23.50
N ILE A 541 2.63 7.52 23.02
CA ILE A 541 2.58 6.13 22.55
C ILE A 541 3.61 5.89 21.45
N HIS A 542 3.83 6.85 20.55
CA HIS A 542 4.85 6.77 19.50
C HIS A 542 6.28 6.54 20.01
N THR A 543 6.53 6.81 21.30
CA THR A 543 7.85 6.63 21.92
C THR A 543 8.11 5.20 22.42
N ILE A 544 7.13 4.28 22.30
CA ILE A 544 7.31 2.88 22.67
C ILE A 544 8.40 2.25 21.79
N GLU A 545 9.35 1.58 22.43
CA GLU A 545 10.43 0.87 21.76
C GLU A 545 10.37 -0.64 22.08
N PRO A 546 10.15 -1.50 21.08
CA PRO A 546 10.33 -2.92 21.22
C PRO A 546 11.71 -3.26 21.78
N GLN A 547 11.74 -4.16 22.75
CA GLN A 547 12.94 -4.72 23.34
C GLN A 547 13.33 -6.04 22.66
N VAL A 548 12.32 -6.82 22.24
CA VAL A 548 12.47 -8.06 21.49
C VAL A 548 11.33 -8.17 20.49
N THR A 549 11.64 -8.56 19.26
CA THR A 549 10.63 -9.01 18.29
C THR A 549 10.94 -10.45 17.90
N VAL A 550 9.97 -11.31 18.10
CA VAL A 550 9.96 -12.73 17.73
C VAL A 550 9.08 -12.90 16.51
N LEU A 551 9.59 -13.64 15.53
CA LEU A 551 8.90 -13.99 14.30
C LEU A 551 9.06 -15.49 14.08
N ASP A 552 7.95 -16.18 13.87
CA ASP A 552 7.95 -17.62 13.61
C ASP A 552 8.73 -18.41 14.69
N GLY A 553 8.60 -17.96 15.95
CA GLY A 553 9.30 -18.50 17.12
C GLY A 553 10.79 -18.18 17.22
N LYS A 554 11.35 -17.40 16.29
CA LYS A 554 12.75 -16.95 16.30
C LYS A 554 12.84 -15.49 16.67
N ILE A 555 13.77 -15.14 17.54
CA ILE A 555 14.07 -13.73 17.82
C ILE A 555 14.76 -13.13 16.59
N VAL A 556 14.14 -12.11 15.98
CA VAL A 556 14.66 -11.42 14.78
C VAL A 556 15.20 -10.02 15.08
N PHE A 557 14.82 -9.45 16.22
CA PHE A 557 15.31 -8.16 16.69
C PHE A 557 15.47 -8.15 18.21
N VAL A 558 16.54 -7.52 18.69
CA VAL A 558 16.80 -7.29 20.12
C VAL A 558 17.35 -5.88 20.31
N HIS A 559 16.74 -5.12 21.20
CA HIS A 559 17.28 -3.81 21.58
C HIS A 559 18.61 -3.98 22.34
N PRO A 560 19.64 -3.13 22.12
CA PRO A 560 20.98 -3.31 22.71
C PRO A 560 20.98 -3.39 24.24
N THR A 561 20.12 -2.63 24.91
CA THR A 561 19.98 -2.67 26.38
C THR A 561 19.45 -4.01 26.85
N PHE A 562 18.44 -4.56 26.17
CA PHE A 562 17.87 -5.88 26.47
C PHE A 562 18.87 -7.01 26.15
N SER A 563 19.59 -6.90 25.04
CA SER A 563 20.67 -7.84 24.69
C SER A 563 21.72 -7.91 25.79
N LYS A 564 22.13 -6.75 26.34
CA LYS A 564 23.08 -6.67 27.46
C LYS A 564 22.49 -7.23 28.77
N GLU A 565 21.24 -6.90 29.09
CA GLU A 565 20.56 -7.33 30.32
C GLU A 565 20.45 -8.86 30.42
N TYR A 566 20.15 -9.54 29.31
CA TYR A 566 19.93 -11.00 29.28
C TYR A 566 21.08 -11.78 28.64
N ASN A 567 22.18 -11.12 28.28
CA ASN A 567 23.25 -11.68 27.44
C ASN A 567 22.69 -12.40 26.17
N LEU A 568 21.66 -11.78 25.57
CA LEU A 568 20.86 -12.38 24.51
C LEU A 568 21.42 -11.96 23.15
N ARG A 569 22.03 -12.90 22.43
CA ARG A 569 22.59 -12.69 21.08
C ARG A 569 22.16 -13.80 20.12
N PRO A 570 20.88 -13.83 19.72
CA PRO A 570 20.37 -14.88 18.84
C PRO A 570 21.01 -14.76 17.45
N GLU A 571 21.34 -15.90 16.85
CA GLU A 571 21.92 -15.94 15.51
C GLU A 571 20.94 -15.35 14.47
N GLY A 572 21.44 -14.45 13.61
CA GLY A 572 20.64 -13.80 12.56
C GLY A 572 19.73 -12.66 13.04
N ALA A 573 19.63 -12.42 14.35
CA ALA A 573 18.87 -11.30 14.90
C ALA A 573 19.58 -9.97 14.70
N VAL A 574 18.79 -8.91 14.46
CA VAL A 574 19.25 -7.53 14.43
C VAL A 574 19.41 -7.03 15.86
N ILE A 575 20.61 -6.62 16.25
CA ILE A 575 20.86 -5.98 17.55
C ILE A 575 21.16 -4.51 17.31
N SER A 576 20.15 -3.66 17.44
CA SER A 576 20.23 -2.22 17.11
C SER A 576 19.08 -1.46 17.74
N THR A 577 19.17 -0.13 17.79
CA THR A 577 18.02 0.73 18.09
C THR A 577 17.23 1.05 16.81
N THR A 578 15.94 1.36 16.91
CA THR A 578 15.12 1.86 15.79
C THR A 578 15.73 3.14 15.20
N LYS A 579 16.25 4.02 16.05
CA LYS A 579 16.92 5.26 15.64
C LYS A 579 18.12 5.00 14.72
N GLU A 580 19.00 4.07 15.08
CA GLU A 580 20.17 3.70 14.26
C GLU A 580 19.76 3.09 12.92
N LEU A 581 18.75 2.21 12.92
CA LEU A 581 18.28 1.57 11.69
C LEU A 581 17.64 2.58 10.72
N ARG A 582 16.87 3.53 11.25
CA ARG A 582 16.26 4.63 10.48
C ARG A 582 17.27 5.66 10.00
N ALA A 583 18.38 5.86 10.73
CA ALA A 583 19.46 6.74 10.28
C ALA A 583 20.14 6.24 8.98
N ARG A 584 19.94 4.97 8.61
CA ARG A 584 20.39 4.41 7.32
C ARG A 584 19.49 4.79 6.14
N ARG A 585 18.30 5.36 6.39
CA ARG A 585 17.43 5.86 5.31
C ARG A 585 18.10 7.04 4.63
N ASN A 586 18.01 7.12 3.31
CA ASN A 586 18.64 8.20 2.56
C ASN A 586 17.74 9.43 2.53
N GLY A 587 17.68 10.21 3.62
CA GLY A 587 17.22 11.62 3.66
C GLY A 587 15.85 12.01 3.06
N GLN A 588 15.12 11.11 2.39
CA GLN A 588 13.79 11.34 1.85
C GLN A 588 12.77 10.74 2.81
N ALA A 589 12.45 11.51 3.84
CA ALA A 589 11.17 11.36 4.49
C ALA A 589 10.09 11.75 3.47
N GLY A 590 9.40 10.75 2.93
CA GLY A 590 8.20 10.91 2.13
C GLY A 590 8.45 10.80 0.64
N GLY A 591 8.43 9.59 0.11
CA GLY A 591 7.93 9.31 -1.23
C GLY A 591 6.54 8.71 -1.08
N GLY A 592 5.50 9.44 -1.46
CA GLY A 592 4.10 9.02 -1.28
C GLY A 592 3.78 7.71 -1.98
N GLY A 593 2.89 6.93 -1.36
CA GLY A 593 2.17 5.83 -2.00
C GLY A 593 1.35 6.28 -3.20
#